data_AF-A0A2J8QU60-F1
#
_entry.id   AF-A0A2J8QU60-F1
#
_cell.length_a   1.000
_cell.length_b   1.000
_cell.length_c   1.000
_cell.angle_alpha   90.00
_cell.angle_beta   90.00
_cell.angle_gamma   90.00
#
_symmetry.space_group_name_H-M   'P 1'
#
loop_
_entity.id
_entity.type
_entity.pdbx_description
1 polymer ?
#
loop_
_entity_poly.entity_id
_entity_poly.type
_entity_poly.pdbx_seq_one_letter_code
_entity_poly.pdbx_strand_id
1 'polypeptide(L)'
;MTVFFKTLRNHWKKTTAGLCLLTWGGHWLYGKHCDNLLRRAACQEAQVFGNQLIPPNAQVKKATVFLNPAACKGTLFEKNAAPILHLSGMDVTIVKTDYEGQAKKLLELMENTDVIIVAGGDGTLQEVVTGVLRRTDEATFSKIPIGFIPLGETSSLSHTLFAESGNKVQHITDATLAIVKGETVPLDVLQIKGEKEQPVFAMTGLRWGSFRDAGVKVSKYWYLGPLKIKAAHFFSTLKPFPKR
;
A
#
# COMPACT_ATOMS: atom_id res chain seq x y z
N MET A 1 6.67 -13.78 -52.65
CA MET A 1 6.04 -14.41 -51.46
C MET A 1 6.75 -15.69 -50.97
N THR A 2 7.44 -16.44 -51.83
CA THR A 2 8.07 -17.73 -51.50
C THR A 2 9.36 -17.66 -50.67
N VAL A 3 10.13 -16.57 -50.77
CA VAL A 3 11.41 -16.42 -50.03
C VAL A 3 11.18 -16.17 -48.54
N PHE A 4 10.23 -15.30 -48.18
CA PHE A 4 9.90 -14.99 -46.78
C PHE A 4 9.42 -16.22 -45.99
N PHE A 5 8.49 -16.99 -46.58
CA PHE A 5 8.02 -18.24 -46.00
C PHE A 5 9.12 -19.31 -45.90
N LYS A 6 10.03 -19.39 -46.89
CA LYS A 6 11.20 -20.30 -46.81
C LYS A 6 12.15 -19.89 -45.69
N THR A 7 12.41 -18.59 -45.50
CA THR A 7 13.28 -18.08 -44.43
C THR A 7 12.68 -18.33 -43.04
N LEU A 8 11.38 -18.10 -42.87
CA LEU A 8 10.65 -18.42 -41.63
C LEU A 8 10.72 -19.91 -41.28
N ARG A 9 10.60 -20.79 -42.29
CA ARG A 9 10.70 -22.25 -42.13
C ARG A 9 12.12 -22.70 -41.80
N ASN A 10 13.13 -22.15 -42.47
CA ASN A 10 14.54 -22.50 -42.24
C ASN A 10 15.05 -22.05 -40.87
N HIS A 11 14.46 -20.99 -40.29
CA HIS A 11 14.81 -20.49 -38.96
C HIS A 11 13.65 -20.58 -37.96
N TRP A 12 12.90 -21.69 -37.99
CA TRP A 12 11.70 -21.87 -37.16
C TRP A 12 11.91 -21.56 -35.67
N LYS A 13 13.06 -21.94 -35.08
CA LYS A 13 13.40 -21.63 -33.68
C LYS A 13 13.50 -20.12 -33.41
N LYS A 14 14.09 -19.35 -34.32
CA LYS A 14 14.23 -17.88 -34.21
C LYS A 14 12.89 -17.20 -34.41
N THR A 15 12.09 -17.69 -35.35
CA THR A 15 10.73 -17.22 -35.62
C THR A 15 9.84 -17.41 -34.40
N THR A 16 9.84 -18.59 -33.78
CA THR A 16 9.04 -18.87 -32.59
C THR A 16 9.47 -18.00 -31.42
N ALA A 17 10.78 -17.84 -31.18
CA ALA A 17 11.29 -16.95 -30.13
C ALA A 17 10.87 -15.49 -30.37
N GLY A 18 10.96 -15.00 -31.61
CA GLY A 18 10.51 -13.66 -31.99
C GLY A 18 9.02 -13.45 -31.76
N LEU A 19 8.19 -14.43 -32.12
CA LEU A 19 6.74 -14.38 -31.89
C LEU A 19 6.41 -14.33 -30.39
N CYS A 20 7.05 -15.18 -29.57
CA CYS A 20 6.86 -15.17 -28.12
C CYS A 20 7.25 -13.83 -27.48
N LEU A 21 8.35 -13.22 -27.94
CA LEU A 21 8.78 -11.90 -27.45
C LEU A 21 7.81 -10.79 -27.85
N LEU A 22 7.27 -10.85 -29.08
CA LEU A 22 6.28 -9.87 -29.55
C LEU A 22 4.95 -10.01 -28.81
N THR A 23 4.46 -11.22 -28.56
CA THR A 23 3.22 -11.44 -27.81
C THR A 23 3.38 -11.00 -26.35
N TRP A 24 4.49 -11.37 -25.71
CA TRP A 24 4.80 -10.95 -24.34
C TRP A 24 4.97 -9.42 -24.24
N GLY A 25 5.76 -8.83 -25.14
CA GLY A 25 6.01 -7.39 -25.17
C GLY A 25 4.75 -6.58 -25.48
N GLY A 26 3.91 -7.07 -26.40
CA GLY A 26 2.60 -6.49 -26.70
C GLY A 26 1.67 -6.52 -25.48
N HIS A 27 1.61 -7.65 -24.76
CA HIS A 27 0.82 -7.76 -23.54
C HIS A 27 1.33 -6.81 -22.42
N TRP A 28 2.65 -6.71 -22.25
CA TRP A 28 3.25 -5.77 -21.29
C TRP A 28 2.96 -4.30 -21.63
N LEU A 29 3.09 -3.92 -22.90
CA LEU A 29 2.76 -2.57 -23.38
C LEU A 29 1.28 -2.26 -23.20
N TYR A 30 0.40 -3.21 -23.51
CA TYR A 30 -1.04 -3.08 -23.31
C TYR A 30 -1.36 -2.86 -21.82
N GLY A 31 -0.79 -3.65 -20.92
CA GLY A 31 -0.95 -3.47 -19.48
C GLY A 31 -0.53 -2.06 -19.02
N LYS A 32 0.63 -1.59 -19.48
CA LYS A 32 1.11 -0.23 -19.17
C LYS A 32 0.19 0.87 -19.72
N HIS A 33 -0.40 0.65 -20.89
CA HIS A 33 -1.39 1.57 -21.46
C HIS A 33 -2.66 1.61 -20.62
N CYS A 34 -3.21 0.46 -20.24
CA CYS A 34 -4.37 0.35 -19.35
C CYS A 34 -4.13 1.03 -18.00
N ASP A 35 -2.96 0.84 -17.39
CA ASP A 35 -2.60 1.53 -16.15
C ASP A 35 -2.61 3.06 -16.32
N ASN A 36 -2.13 3.57 -17.45
CA ASN A 36 -2.14 5.02 -17.73
C ASN A 36 -3.56 5.55 -17.96
N LEU A 37 -4.44 4.77 -18.59
CA LEU A 37 -5.84 5.12 -18.74
C LEU A 37 -6.53 5.23 -17.38
N LEU A 38 -6.29 4.27 -16.47
CA LEU A 38 -6.81 4.30 -15.11
C LEU A 38 -6.32 5.53 -14.34
N ARG A 39 -5.01 5.83 -14.39
CA ARG A 39 -4.45 7.05 -13.77
C ARG A 39 -5.11 8.31 -14.30
N ARG A 40 -5.30 8.40 -15.62
CA ARG A 40 -5.94 9.55 -16.26
C ARG A 40 -7.38 9.71 -15.78
N ALA A 41 -8.16 8.64 -15.78
CA ALA A 41 -9.55 8.67 -15.33
C ALA A 41 -9.65 9.11 -13.85
N ALA A 42 -8.82 8.54 -12.97
CA ALA A 42 -8.79 8.92 -11.56
C ALA A 42 -8.36 10.39 -11.35
N CYS A 43 -7.39 10.89 -12.11
CA CYS A 43 -7.00 12.31 -12.05
C CYS A 43 -8.10 13.24 -12.55
N GLN A 44 -8.85 12.85 -13.59
CA GLN A 44 -9.99 13.62 -14.09
C GLN A 44 -11.10 13.69 -13.03
N GLU A 45 -11.39 12.59 -12.34
CA GLU A 45 -12.35 12.58 -11.25
C GLU A 45 -11.87 13.45 -10.07
N ALA A 46 -10.60 13.33 -9.67
CA ALA A 46 -10.00 14.16 -8.62
C ALA A 46 -10.04 15.66 -8.96
N GLN A 47 -9.81 16.01 -10.23
CA GLN A 47 -9.88 17.39 -10.71
C GLN A 47 -11.30 17.96 -10.58
N VAL A 48 -12.34 17.16 -10.78
CA VAL A 48 -13.74 17.59 -10.54
C VAL A 48 -13.95 17.96 -9.07
N PHE A 49 -13.33 17.23 -8.13
CA PHE A 49 -13.36 17.59 -6.71
C PHE A 49 -12.56 18.86 -6.41
N GLY A 50 -11.38 19.04 -7.00
CA GLY A 50 -10.55 20.24 -6.79
C GLY A 50 -11.12 21.52 -7.39
N ASN A 51 -11.93 21.43 -8.44
CA ASN A 51 -12.55 22.59 -9.09
C ASN A 51 -13.78 23.13 -8.33
N GLN A 52 -14.05 22.63 -7.11
CA GLN A 52 -15.12 23.13 -6.26
C GLN A 52 -14.77 24.51 -5.70
N LEU A 53 -15.75 25.42 -5.70
CA LEU A 53 -15.58 26.77 -5.19
C LEU A 53 -15.59 26.74 -3.66
N ILE A 54 -14.61 27.42 -3.05
CA ILE A 54 -14.57 27.68 -1.61
C ILE A 54 -14.76 29.18 -1.37
N PRO A 55 -15.47 29.59 -0.31
CA PRO A 55 -15.55 30.98 0.06
C PRO A 55 -14.17 31.46 0.56
N PRO A 56 -13.82 32.75 0.36
CA PRO A 56 -12.46 33.25 0.61
C PRO A 56 -12.06 33.24 2.10
N ASN A 57 -13.03 33.07 3.01
CA ASN A 57 -12.81 32.94 4.44
C ASN A 57 -12.68 31.49 4.92
N ALA A 58 -13.01 30.49 4.07
CA ALA A 58 -12.83 29.10 4.42
C ALA A 58 -11.37 28.68 4.24
N GLN A 59 -10.89 27.86 5.18
CA GLN A 59 -9.57 27.24 5.09
C GLN A 59 -9.65 25.96 4.25
N VAL A 60 -8.58 25.69 3.50
CA VAL A 60 -8.42 24.43 2.80
C VAL A 60 -8.17 23.30 3.79
N LYS A 61 -8.65 22.11 3.46
CA LYS A 61 -8.42 20.92 4.29
C LYS A 61 -6.93 20.56 4.24
N LYS A 62 -6.33 20.38 5.42
CA LYS A 62 -4.93 19.96 5.55
C LYS A 62 -4.83 18.44 5.68
N ALA A 63 -4.06 17.82 4.80
CA ALA A 63 -3.77 16.39 4.81
C ALA A 63 -2.28 16.15 5.07
N THR A 64 -1.96 15.29 6.02
CA THR A 64 -0.58 14.82 6.24
C THR A 64 -0.44 13.36 5.84
N VAL A 65 0.49 13.09 4.93
CA VAL A 65 0.74 11.76 4.39
C VAL A 65 2.00 11.18 5.03
N PHE A 66 1.86 10.07 5.75
CA PHE A 66 2.98 9.24 6.20
C PHE A 66 3.29 8.19 5.15
N LEU A 67 4.40 8.36 4.44
CA LEU A 67 4.86 7.46 3.40
C LEU A 67 6.03 6.62 3.90
N ASN A 68 5.89 5.29 3.84
CA ASN A 68 7.01 4.36 4.03
C ASN A 68 7.63 3.97 2.67
N PRO A 69 8.79 4.51 2.28
CA PRO A 69 9.42 4.22 0.99
C PRO A 69 9.88 2.77 0.85
N ALA A 70 10.11 2.07 1.97
CA ALA A 70 10.54 0.68 1.99
C ALA A 70 9.39 -0.31 1.77
N ALA A 71 8.13 0.08 2.07
CA ALA A 71 6.96 -0.78 1.93
C ALA A 71 6.65 -1.14 0.46
N CYS A 72 6.95 -0.24 -0.48
CA CYS A 72 6.97 -0.56 -1.90
C CYS A 72 7.78 0.50 -2.62
N LYS A 73 8.53 0.10 -3.66
CA LYS A 73 9.35 0.97 -4.53
C LYS A 73 8.71 2.36 -4.63
N GLY A 74 9.19 3.34 -3.84
CA GLY A 74 8.47 4.58 -3.50
C GLY A 74 7.84 5.33 -4.68
N THR A 75 8.38 5.10 -5.87
CA THR A 75 7.79 5.42 -7.18
C THR A 75 6.30 5.10 -7.38
N LEU A 76 5.71 4.13 -6.67
CA LEU A 76 4.29 3.76 -6.83
C LEU A 76 3.36 4.83 -6.27
N PHE A 77 3.67 5.38 -5.09
CA PHE A 77 2.88 6.44 -4.49
C PHE A 77 2.92 7.70 -5.35
N GLU A 78 4.13 8.14 -5.72
CA GLU A 78 4.37 9.36 -6.50
C GLU A 78 3.67 9.32 -7.87
N LYS A 79 3.50 8.13 -8.48
CA LYS A 79 2.87 7.97 -9.79
C LYS A 79 1.35 7.77 -9.75
N ASN A 80 0.84 7.10 -8.72
CA ASN A 80 -0.55 6.64 -8.70
C ASN A 80 -1.44 7.45 -7.75
N ALA A 81 -0.90 7.92 -6.62
CA ALA A 81 -1.70 8.55 -5.56
C ALA A 81 -1.40 10.05 -5.40
N ALA A 82 -0.13 10.46 -5.44
CA ALA A 82 0.25 11.86 -5.24
C ALA A 82 -0.47 12.84 -6.19
N PRO A 83 -0.62 12.56 -7.50
CA PRO A 83 -1.35 13.47 -8.39
C PRO A 83 -2.82 13.64 -8.00
N ILE A 84 -3.48 12.56 -7.55
CA ILE A 84 -4.88 12.58 -7.13
C ILE A 84 -5.05 13.48 -5.89
N LEU A 85 -4.14 13.37 -4.92
CA LEU A 85 -4.16 14.19 -3.71
C LEU A 85 -3.87 15.67 -3.98
N HIS A 86 -2.97 15.98 -4.90
CA HIS A 86 -2.70 17.38 -5.26
C HIS A 86 -3.83 18.01 -6.08
N LEU A 87 -4.54 17.21 -6.88
CA LEU A 87 -5.68 17.68 -7.67
C LEU A 87 -6.96 17.85 -6.86
N SER A 88 -7.06 17.27 -5.65
CA SER A 88 -8.27 17.34 -4.84
C SER A 88 -8.50 18.67 -4.11
N GLY A 89 -7.55 19.62 -4.19
CA GLY A 89 -7.66 20.93 -3.54
C GLY A 89 -7.35 20.91 -2.04
N MET A 90 -6.66 19.87 -1.55
CA MET A 90 -6.18 19.78 -0.18
C MET A 90 -4.74 20.30 -0.05
N ASP A 91 -4.38 20.84 1.11
CA ASP A 91 -2.99 21.15 1.44
C ASP A 91 -2.29 19.87 1.92
N VAL A 92 -1.51 19.25 1.03
CA VAL A 92 -0.93 17.91 1.23
C VAL A 92 0.54 18.02 1.64
N THR A 93 0.84 17.67 2.89
CA THR A 93 2.21 17.56 3.40
C THR A 93 2.64 16.09 3.40
N ILE A 94 3.67 15.74 2.63
CA ILE A 94 4.20 14.37 2.55
C ILE A 94 5.40 14.22 3.47
N VAL A 95 5.28 13.36 4.48
CA VAL A 95 6.35 12.96 5.38
C VAL A 95 6.84 11.57 5.00
N LYS A 96 8.13 11.46 4.68
CA LYS A 96 8.79 10.17 4.42
C LYS A 96 9.35 9.61 5.72
N THR A 97 9.05 8.36 6.03
CA THR A 97 9.59 7.66 7.20
C THR A 97 10.83 6.86 6.80
N ASP A 98 11.92 7.08 7.50
CA ASP A 98 13.22 6.44 7.29
C ASP A 98 13.35 5.11 8.05
N TYR A 99 12.76 5.02 9.25
CA TYR A 99 12.84 3.82 10.10
C TYR A 99 11.56 3.54 10.91
N GLU A 100 11.45 2.31 11.40
CA GLU A 100 10.32 1.83 12.21
C GLU A 100 10.16 2.66 13.50
N GLY A 101 8.93 3.15 13.75
CA GLY A 101 8.62 3.98 14.92
C GLY A 101 8.95 5.47 14.76
N GLN A 102 9.52 5.91 13.63
CA GLN A 102 9.65 7.34 13.34
C GLN A 102 8.28 7.99 13.13
N ALA A 103 7.37 7.32 12.42
CA ALA A 103 5.99 7.79 12.21
C ALA A 103 5.35 8.10 13.56
N LYS A 104 5.44 7.16 14.49
CA LYS A 104 4.94 7.29 15.86
C LYS A 104 5.51 8.50 16.60
N LYS A 105 6.83 8.71 16.58
CA LYS A 105 7.47 9.86 17.25
C LYS A 105 7.05 11.19 16.62
N LEU A 106 6.98 11.24 15.29
CA LEU A 106 6.55 12.46 14.61
C LEU A 106 5.08 12.77 14.93
N LEU A 107 4.25 11.74 14.98
CA LEU A 107 2.84 11.89 15.31
C LEU A 107 2.60 12.36 16.74
N GLU A 108 3.48 12.04 17.69
CA GLU A 108 3.43 12.60 19.06
C GLU A 108 3.71 14.12 19.08
N LEU A 109 4.47 14.64 18.11
CA LEU A 109 4.86 16.05 18.01
C LEU A 109 4.02 16.85 16.98
N MET A 110 3.17 16.15 16.24
CA MET A 110 2.44 16.71 15.13
C MET A 110 1.34 17.66 15.60
N GLU A 111 1.17 18.75 14.84
CA GLU A 111 0.08 19.71 15.02
C GLU A 111 -1.27 19.16 14.53
N ASN A 112 -2.35 19.91 14.78
CA ASN A 112 -3.69 19.54 14.34
C ASN A 112 -3.79 19.55 12.81
N THR A 113 -4.31 18.46 12.26
CA THR A 113 -4.60 18.30 10.83
C THR A 113 -5.98 17.73 10.61
N ASP A 114 -6.59 18.02 9.47
CA ASP A 114 -7.96 17.57 9.19
C ASP A 114 -8.03 16.11 8.75
N VAL A 115 -6.96 15.60 8.09
CA VAL A 115 -6.88 14.22 7.60
C VAL A 115 -5.46 13.69 7.75
N ILE A 116 -5.33 12.46 8.24
CA ILE A 116 -4.06 11.73 8.26
C ILE A 116 -4.14 10.64 7.19
N ILE A 117 -3.14 10.55 6.32
CA ILE A 117 -3.09 9.54 5.26
C ILE A 117 -1.88 8.65 5.49
N VAL A 118 -2.06 7.33 5.47
CA VAL A 118 -0.97 6.37 5.61
C VAL A 118 -0.76 5.64 4.29
N ALA A 119 0.41 5.82 3.70
CA ALA A 119 0.82 5.17 2.47
C ALA A 119 1.88 4.10 2.76
N GLY A 120 1.46 2.84 2.84
CA GLY A 120 2.33 1.76 3.28
C GLY A 120 1.63 0.40 3.37
N GLY A 121 2.16 -0.45 4.25
CA GLY A 121 1.52 -1.71 4.64
C GLY A 121 0.89 -1.61 6.04
N ASP A 122 0.34 -2.73 6.50
CA ASP A 122 -0.37 -2.80 7.79
C ASP A 122 0.52 -2.38 8.98
N GLY A 123 1.84 -2.63 8.93
CA GLY A 123 2.77 -2.21 9.98
C GLY A 123 2.90 -0.68 10.10
N THR A 124 2.97 0.04 8.98
CA THR A 124 3.03 1.51 9.01
C THR A 124 1.71 2.11 9.52
N LEU A 125 0.57 1.50 9.14
CA LEU A 125 -0.73 1.89 9.68
C LEU A 125 -0.82 1.63 11.19
N GLN A 126 -0.33 0.49 11.67
CA GLN A 126 -0.27 0.19 13.10
C GLN A 126 0.57 1.21 13.87
N GLU A 127 1.72 1.62 13.33
CA GLU A 127 2.57 2.64 13.95
C GLU A 127 1.87 3.99 14.07
N VAL A 128 1.17 4.42 13.00
CA VAL A 128 0.42 5.67 12.97
C VAL A 128 -0.74 5.63 13.96
N VAL A 129 -1.57 4.58 13.95
CA VAL A 129 -2.69 4.42 14.90
C VAL A 129 -2.18 4.36 16.34
N THR A 130 -1.08 3.64 16.59
CA THR A 130 -0.45 3.59 17.91
C THR A 130 0.10 4.96 18.33
N GLY A 131 0.61 5.76 17.38
CA GLY A 131 1.02 7.13 17.63
C GLY A 131 -0.15 8.01 18.04
N VAL A 132 -1.24 7.99 17.25
CA VAL A 132 -2.48 8.74 17.49
C VAL A 132 -3.05 8.44 18.87
N LEU A 133 -3.26 7.16 19.18
CA LEU A 133 -3.95 6.71 20.39
C LEU A 133 -3.07 6.75 21.67
N ARG A 134 -1.77 7.03 21.54
CA ARG A 134 -0.88 7.25 22.69
C ARG A 134 -0.76 8.71 23.09
N ARG A 135 -1.27 9.64 22.27
CA ARG A 135 -1.17 11.06 22.59
C ARG A 135 -2.04 11.41 23.80
N THR A 136 -1.64 12.45 24.52
CA THR A 136 -2.41 12.97 25.67
C THR A 136 -3.72 13.61 25.26
N ASP A 137 -3.84 14.06 24.00
CA ASP A 137 -5.02 14.67 23.37
C ASP A 137 -5.79 13.69 22.46
N GLU A 138 -5.74 12.39 22.78
CA GLU A 138 -6.41 11.30 22.07
C GLU A 138 -7.88 11.60 21.72
N ALA A 139 -8.65 12.21 22.63
CA ALA A 139 -10.08 12.44 22.43
C ALA A 139 -10.40 13.37 21.24
N THR A 140 -9.45 14.21 20.83
CA THR A 140 -9.58 15.06 19.64
C THR A 140 -8.99 14.35 18.42
N PHE A 141 -7.82 13.73 18.56
CA PHE A 141 -7.12 13.07 17.45
C PHE A 141 -7.81 11.79 16.96
N SER A 142 -8.51 11.07 17.83
CA SER A 142 -9.32 9.89 17.47
C SER A 142 -10.50 10.23 16.54
N LYS A 143 -10.91 11.50 16.48
CA LYS A 143 -11.98 11.97 15.58
C LYS A 143 -11.45 12.34 14.19
N ILE A 144 -10.14 12.47 14.03
CA ILE A 144 -9.51 12.80 12.75
C ILE A 144 -9.58 11.55 11.85
N PRO A 145 -10.17 11.64 10.66
CA PRO A 145 -10.22 10.50 9.74
C PRO A 145 -8.82 10.10 9.28
N ILE A 146 -8.56 8.79 9.31
CA ILE A 146 -7.31 8.20 8.83
C ILE A 146 -7.58 7.50 7.49
N GLY A 147 -6.97 8.00 6.42
CA GLY A 147 -6.97 7.38 5.10
C GLY A 147 -5.86 6.34 4.98
N PHE A 148 -6.15 5.22 4.32
CA PHE A 148 -5.17 4.15 4.10
C PHE A 148 -4.95 3.91 2.61
N ILE A 149 -3.69 3.98 2.17
CA ILE A 149 -3.26 3.70 0.80
C ILE A 149 -2.38 2.44 0.83
N PRO A 150 -2.92 1.28 0.41
CA PRO A 150 -2.22 0.01 0.46
C PRO A 150 -1.12 -0.07 -0.61
N LEU A 151 0.14 0.16 -0.22
CA LEU A 151 1.29 0.03 -1.12
C LEU A 151 1.90 -1.37 -1.10
N GLY A 152 1.63 -2.17 -0.05
CA GLY A 152 2.14 -3.53 0.12
C GLY A 152 1.73 -4.51 -0.99
N GLU A 153 2.31 -5.70 -1.00
CA GLU A 153 1.84 -6.80 -1.87
C GLU A 153 0.55 -7.44 -1.36
N THR A 154 0.42 -7.53 -0.04
CA THR A 154 -0.76 -8.06 0.65
C THR A 154 -1.05 -7.16 1.84
N SER A 155 -2.30 -6.70 1.99
CA SER A 155 -2.78 -6.01 3.19
C SER A 155 -4.03 -6.70 3.68
N SER A 156 -4.11 -6.99 4.98
CA SER A 156 -5.31 -7.62 5.54
C SER A 156 -6.50 -6.66 5.58
N LEU A 157 -6.25 -5.38 5.84
CA LEU A 157 -7.30 -4.37 5.96
C LEU A 157 -7.84 -3.93 4.60
N SER A 158 -7.01 -3.97 3.56
CA SER A 158 -7.43 -3.51 2.23
C SER A 158 -8.57 -4.34 1.65
N HIS A 159 -8.62 -5.66 1.92
CA HIS A 159 -9.72 -6.54 1.51
C HIS A 159 -11.04 -6.26 2.24
N THR A 160 -10.99 -5.67 3.44
CA THR A 160 -12.18 -5.32 4.21
C THR A 160 -12.69 -3.92 3.85
N LEU A 161 -11.78 -3.00 3.54
CA LEU A 161 -12.11 -1.59 3.28
C LEU A 161 -12.39 -1.29 1.80
N PHE A 162 -11.79 -2.04 0.88
CA PHE A 162 -11.87 -1.77 -0.55
C PHE A 162 -12.33 -3.00 -1.31
N ALA A 163 -12.95 -2.77 -2.47
CA ALA A 163 -13.33 -3.84 -3.37
C ALA A 163 -12.08 -4.61 -3.87
N GLU A 164 -12.23 -5.92 -4.07
CA GLU A 164 -11.18 -6.73 -4.68
C GLU A 164 -10.88 -6.23 -6.10
N SER A 165 -9.64 -5.83 -6.34
CA SER A 165 -9.19 -5.35 -7.65
C SER A 165 -8.12 -6.28 -8.21
N GLY A 166 -8.26 -6.66 -9.48
CA GLY A 166 -7.25 -7.48 -10.16
C GLY A 166 -5.95 -6.73 -10.51
N ASN A 167 -5.95 -5.39 -10.46
CA ASN A 167 -4.80 -4.55 -10.77
C ASN A 167 -4.35 -3.73 -9.55
N LYS A 168 -3.06 -3.81 -9.21
CA LYS A 168 -2.46 -3.04 -8.11
C LYS A 168 -2.59 -1.53 -8.29
N VAL A 169 -2.50 -1.02 -9.52
CA VAL A 169 -2.64 0.42 -9.78
C VAL A 169 -4.07 0.87 -9.47
N GLN A 170 -5.05 0.11 -9.93
CA GLN A 170 -6.46 0.36 -9.66
C GLN A 170 -6.75 0.38 -8.16
N HIS A 171 -6.23 -0.59 -7.41
CA HIS A 171 -6.40 -0.64 -5.96
C HIS A 171 -5.92 0.64 -5.26
N ILE A 172 -4.74 1.14 -5.65
CA ILE A 172 -4.14 2.34 -5.08
C ILE A 172 -4.92 3.59 -5.47
N THR A 173 -5.33 3.70 -6.75
CA THR A 173 -6.10 4.86 -7.22
C THR A 173 -7.47 4.92 -6.58
N ASP A 174 -8.16 3.79 -6.48
CA ASP A 174 -9.51 3.70 -5.91
C ASP A 174 -9.48 4.00 -4.40
N ALA A 175 -8.50 3.46 -3.67
CA ALA A 175 -8.28 3.79 -2.26
C ALA A 175 -7.99 5.29 -2.04
N THR A 176 -7.16 5.89 -2.90
CA THR A 176 -6.85 7.33 -2.81
C THR A 176 -8.08 8.18 -3.14
N LEU A 177 -8.87 7.76 -4.12
CA LEU A 177 -10.10 8.45 -4.52
C LEU A 177 -11.18 8.37 -3.45
N ALA A 178 -11.30 7.27 -2.71
CA ALA A 178 -12.19 7.15 -1.56
C ALA A 178 -11.86 8.18 -0.47
N ILE A 179 -10.57 8.46 -0.24
CA ILE A 179 -10.13 9.51 0.69
C ILE A 179 -10.59 10.89 0.19
N VAL A 180 -10.46 11.16 -1.11
CA VAL A 180 -10.92 12.44 -1.70
C VAL A 180 -12.44 12.59 -1.61
N LYS A 181 -13.19 11.49 -1.78
CA LYS A 181 -14.65 11.47 -1.61
C LYS A 181 -15.09 11.76 -0.17
N GLY A 182 -14.20 11.53 0.81
CA GLY A 182 -14.46 11.80 2.21
C GLY A 182 -15.40 10.79 2.87
N GLU A 183 -15.49 9.58 2.32
CA GLU A 183 -16.26 8.49 2.93
C GLU A 183 -15.53 7.97 4.17
N THR A 184 -16.23 7.90 5.31
CA THR A 184 -15.66 7.48 6.60
C THR A 184 -16.36 6.24 7.12
N VAL A 185 -15.58 5.29 7.61
CA VAL A 185 -16.07 4.05 8.24
C VAL A 185 -15.49 3.97 9.65
N PRO A 186 -16.32 3.79 10.70
CA PRO A 186 -15.81 3.54 12.04
C PRO A 186 -15.16 2.15 12.10
N LEU A 187 -13.97 2.07 12.70
CA LEU A 187 -13.24 0.81 12.88
C LEU A 187 -12.86 0.63 14.35
N ASP A 188 -13.00 -0.61 14.81
CA ASP A 188 -12.60 -1.00 16.15
C ASP A 188 -11.09 -1.25 16.22
N VAL A 189 -10.50 -0.98 17.40
CA VAL A 189 -9.07 -1.15 17.66
C VAL A 189 -8.84 -2.00 18.90
N LEU A 190 -7.82 -2.86 18.86
CA LEU A 190 -7.40 -3.68 19.98
C LEU A 190 -6.23 -3.00 20.70
N GLN A 191 -6.38 -2.73 22.00
CA GLN A 191 -5.29 -2.28 22.86
C GLN A 191 -4.60 -3.49 23.50
N ILE A 192 -3.28 -3.59 23.30
CA ILE A 192 -2.43 -4.65 23.86
C ILE A 192 -1.40 -3.98 24.77
N LYS A 193 -1.48 -4.24 26.07
CA LYS A 193 -0.57 -3.64 27.07
C LYS A 193 0.29 -4.72 27.71
N GLY A 194 1.61 -4.60 27.54
CA GLY A 194 2.58 -5.38 28.30
C GLY A 194 2.77 -4.82 29.71
N GLU A 195 3.33 -5.62 30.63
CA GLU A 195 3.50 -5.21 32.03
C GLU A 195 4.43 -4.00 32.21
N LYS A 196 5.48 -3.88 31.37
CA LYS A 196 6.52 -2.84 31.48
C LYS A 196 6.55 -1.85 30.32
N GLU A 197 5.79 -2.12 29.27
CA GLU A 197 5.85 -1.38 28.01
C GLU A 197 4.60 -0.52 27.80
N GLN A 198 4.76 0.51 26.97
CA GLN A 198 3.64 1.37 26.56
C GLN A 198 2.63 0.58 25.71
N PRO A 199 1.32 0.88 25.83
CA PRO A 199 0.26 0.10 25.18
C PRO A 199 0.33 0.19 23.65
N VAL A 200 0.35 -0.94 22.94
CA VAL A 200 0.36 -1.00 21.48
C VAL A 200 -1.08 -1.18 20.99
N PHE A 201 -1.45 -0.51 19.90
CA PHE A 201 -2.77 -0.66 19.30
C PHE A 201 -2.68 -1.44 17.99
N ALA A 202 -3.65 -2.31 17.73
CA ALA A 202 -3.72 -3.15 16.54
C ALA A 202 -5.12 -3.10 15.92
N MET A 203 -5.17 -3.04 14.58
CA MET A 203 -6.44 -3.00 13.83
C MET A 203 -6.96 -4.38 13.44
N THR A 204 -6.07 -5.34 13.15
CA THR A 204 -6.46 -6.67 12.66
C THR A 204 -6.35 -7.74 13.74
N GLY A 205 -5.25 -7.75 14.50
CA GLY A 205 -5.02 -8.71 15.57
C GLY A 205 -3.56 -9.12 15.74
N LEU A 206 -3.30 -9.99 16.72
CA LEU A 206 -1.98 -10.51 17.05
C LEU A 206 -1.86 -11.98 16.64
N ARG A 207 -0.76 -12.33 15.97
CA ARG A 207 -0.46 -13.72 15.57
C ARG A 207 0.80 -14.20 16.27
N TRP A 208 0.68 -15.27 17.04
CA TRP A 208 1.80 -15.91 17.71
C TRP A 208 1.77 -17.43 17.48
N GLY A 209 2.91 -18.00 17.08
CA GLY A 209 3.08 -19.44 16.89
C GLY A 209 3.89 -19.79 15.64
N SER A 210 3.96 -21.09 15.35
CA SER A 210 4.83 -21.66 14.33
C SER A 210 4.59 -21.09 12.92
N PHE A 211 3.36 -20.75 12.57
CA PHE A 211 3.05 -20.14 11.27
C PHE A 211 3.67 -18.75 11.10
N ARG A 212 3.65 -17.93 12.16
CA ARG A 212 4.31 -16.61 12.16
C ARG A 212 5.82 -16.77 12.05
N ASP A 213 6.40 -17.70 12.79
CA ASP A 213 7.85 -17.94 12.79
C ASP A 213 8.34 -18.47 11.44
N ALA A 214 7.55 -19.31 10.77
CA ALA A 214 7.81 -19.73 9.41
C ALA A 214 7.68 -18.57 8.42
N GLY A 215 6.63 -17.75 8.54
CA GLY A 215 6.40 -16.57 7.69
C GLY A 215 7.55 -15.58 7.71
N VAL A 216 8.10 -15.26 8.89
CA VAL A 216 9.26 -14.37 9.04
C VAL A 216 10.51 -14.93 8.34
N LYS A 217 10.66 -16.26 8.25
CA LYS A 217 11.81 -16.90 7.58
C LYS A 217 11.66 -16.98 6.06
N VAL A 218 10.46 -16.77 5.50
CA VAL A 218 10.23 -16.86 4.04
C VAL A 218 11.15 -15.91 3.28
N SER A 219 11.39 -14.70 3.79
CA SER A 219 12.28 -13.71 3.18
C SER A 219 13.74 -14.16 3.14
N LYS A 220 14.19 -14.96 4.13
CA LYS A 220 15.56 -15.49 4.18
C LYS A 220 15.83 -16.50 3.06
N TYR A 221 14.81 -17.22 2.61
CA TYR A 221 14.90 -18.22 1.56
C TYR A 221 14.66 -17.64 0.16
N TRP A 222 15.05 -16.38 -0.08
CA TRP A 222 14.85 -15.66 -1.35
C TRP A 222 15.40 -16.43 -2.57
N TYR A 223 16.48 -17.21 -2.38
CA TYR A 223 17.15 -18.01 -3.42
C TYR A 223 16.33 -19.20 -3.92
N LEU A 224 15.30 -19.65 -3.18
CA LEU A 224 14.42 -20.76 -3.58
C LEU A 224 13.26 -20.33 -4.47
N GLY A 225 13.18 -19.04 -4.82
CA GLY A 225 12.17 -18.50 -5.75
C GLY A 225 10.74 -18.92 -5.35
N PRO A 226 10.01 -19.68 -6.20
CA PRO A 226 8.62 -20.08 -5.92
C PRO A 226 8.50 -21.07 -4.75
N LEU A 227 9.57 -21.81 -4.42
CA LEU A 227 9.55 -22.80 -3.35
C LEU A 227 9.76 -22.18 -1.97
N LYS A 228 10.18 -20.91 -1.88
CA LYS A 228 10.54 -20.25 -0.61
C LYS A 228 9.46 -20.35 0.48
N ILE A 229 8.19 -20.26 0.09
CA ILE A 229 7.04 -20.33 1.02
C ILE A 229 6.95 -21.74 1.61
N LYS A 230 6.88 -22.77 0.74
CA LYS A 230 6.78 -24.18 1.17
C LYS A 230 8.03 -24.62 1.92
N ALA A 231 9.21 -24.22 1.45
CA ALA A 231 10.49 -24.53 2.07
C ALA A 231 10.60 -23.92 3.49
N ALA A 232 10.09 -22.70 3.71
CA ALA A 232 10.10 -22.09 5.03
C ALA A 232 9.31 -22.91 6.05
N HIS A 233 8.12 -23.37 5.66
CA HIS A 233 7.31 -24.26 6.50
C HIS A 233 7.98 -25.61 6.68
N PHE A 234 8.48 -26.22 5.61
CA PHE A 234 9.16 -27.52 5.65
C PHE A 234 10.38 -27.50 6.57
N PHE A 235 11.30 -26.56 6.40
CA PHE A 235 12.47 -26.44 7.28
C PHE A 235 12.09 -26.09 8.72
N SER A 236 10.96 -25.40 8.94
CA SER A 236 10.46 -25.19 10.30
C SER A 236 9.96 -26.47 10.95
N THR A 237 9.43 -27.43 10.18
CA THR A 237 9.02 -28.76 10.70
C THR A 237 10.18 -29.69 11.03
N LEU A 238 11.32 -29.53 10.34
CA LEU A 238 12.54 -30.30 10.64
C LEU A 238 13.22 -29.84 11.93
N LYS A 239 12.93 -28.63 12.40
CA LYS A 239 13.43 -28.15 13.70
C LYS A 239 12.66 -28.88 14.80
N PRO A 240 13.32 -29.49 15.79
CA PRO A 240 12.62 -30.23 16.84
C PRO A 240 11.63 -29.30 17.54
N PHE A 241 10.38 -29.76 17.68
CA PHE A 241 9.44 -29.13 18.60
C PHE A 241 10.03 -29.22 20.01
N PRO A 242 9.99 -28.15 20.83
CA PRO A 242 10.38 -28.26 22.22
C PRO A 242 9.50 -29.36 22.86
N LYS A 243 10.15 -30.42 23.36
CA LYS A 243 9.47 -31.43 24.17
C LYS A 243 8.93 -30.68 25.40
N ARG A 244 7.61 -30.80 25.63
CA ARG A 244 6.98 -30.31 26.86
C ARG A 244 7.60 -30.96 28.08
#